data_AF-A0A5C6VL42-F1
#
_entry.id   AF-A0A5C6VL42-F1
#
_cell.length_a   1.000
_cell.length_b   1.000
_cell.length_c   1.000
_cell.angle_alpha   90.00
_cell.angle_beta   90.00
_cell.angle_gamma   90.00
#
_symmetry.space_group_name_H-M   'P 1'
#
loop_
_entity.id
_entity.type
_entity.pdbx_description
1 polymer ?
#
loop_
_entity_poly.entity_id
_entity_poly.type
_entity_poly.pdbx_seq_one_letter_code
_entity_poly.pdbx_strand_id
1 'polypeptide(L)'
;MDEARAWTQQFVRWYNHEHKHSGLKFVTPAQRHNGVAAAVLAQRAAVYEEARQRNPQRWFRSTRNWELKDEVWLNPERMQPEELKQFA
;
A
#
# COMPACT_ATOMS: atom_id res chain seq x y z
N MET A 1 24.26 -8.53 -23.30
CA MET A 1 23.69 -7.24 -22.86
C MET A 1 22.18 -7.18 -23.11
N ASP A 2 21.69 -7.68 -24.24
CA ASP A 2 20.26 -7.60 -24.59
C ASP A 2 19.35 -8.45 -23.69
N GLU A 3 19.80 -9.64 -23.29
CA GLU A 3 19.04 -10.52 -22.38
C GLU A 3 18.80 -9.88 -21.01
N ALA A 4 19.84 -9.29 -20.43
CA ALA A 4 19.72 -8.58 -19.15
C ALA A 4 18.73 -7.42 -19.25
N ARG A 5 18.78 -6.66 -20.35
CA ARG A 5 17.83 -5.56 -20.61
C ARG A 5 16.40 -6.08 -20.75
N ALA A 6 16.19 -7.14 -21.51
CA ALA A 6 14.87 -7.75 -21.70
C ALA A 6 14.29 -8.22 -20.36
N TRP A 7 15.11 -8.88 -19.54
CA TRP A 7 14.69 -9.32 -18.21
C TRP A 7 14.33 -8.14 -17.30
N THR A 8 15.15 -7.10 -17.24
CA THR A 8 14.86 -5.91 -16.41
C THR A 8 13.56 -5.23 -16.84
N GLN A 9 13.29 -5.11 -18.13
CA GLN A 9 12.03 -4.53 -18.62
C GLN A 9 10.81 -5.33 -18.18
N GLN A 10 10.88 -6.67 -18.27
CA GLN A 10 9.81 -7.55 -17.80
C GLN A 10 9.61 -7.41 -16.29
N PHE A 11 10.70 -7.41 -15.52
CA PHE A 11 10.65 -7.23 -14.08
C PHE A 11 10.00 -5.90 -13.69
N VAL A 12 10.42 -4.78 -14.28
CA VAL A 12 9.88 -3.44 -13.96
C VAL A 12 8.38 -3.36 -14.28
N ARG A 13 7.95 -3.92 -15.41
CA ARG A 13 6.52 -3.99 -15.76
C ARG A 13 5.74 -4.78 -14.70
N TRP A 14 6.19 -5.99 -14.38
CA TRP A 14 5.54 -6.84 -13.38
C TRP A 14 5.51 -6.17 -12.00
N TYR A 15 6.64 -5.60 -11.55
CA TYR A 15 6.78 -4.94 -10.26
C TYR A 15 5.79 -3.79 -10.08
N ASN A 16 5.60 -2.98 -11.14
CA ASN A 16 4.76 -1.78 -11.10
C ASN A 16 3.27 -2.06 -11.35
N HIS A 17 2.92 -3.07 -12.14
CA HIS A 17 1.55 -3.26 -12.60
C HIS A 17 0.86 -4.53 -12.09
N GLU A 18 1.61 -5.53 -11.64
CA GLU A 18 1.04 -6.84 -11.26
C GLU A 18 1.35 -7.20 -9.80
N HIS A 19 2.60 -6.98 -9.37
CA HIS A 19 3.03 -7.30 -8.02
C HIS A 19 2.39 -6.36 -6.98
N LYS A 20 1.66 -6.96 -6.03
CA LYS A 20 1.00 -6.26 -4.94
C LYS A 20 1.92 -6.22 -3.73
N HIS A 21 2.38 -5.02 -3.37
CA HIS A 21 3.38 -4.85 -2.31
C HIS A 21 2.72 -4.83 -0.94
N SER A 22 3.23 -5.62 0.00
CA SER A 22 2.71 -5.66 1.37
C SER A 22 2.81 -4.30 2.08
N GLY A 23 3.90 -3.55 1.82
CA GLY A 23 4.09 -2.17 2.31
C GLY A 23 3.08 -1.16 1.74
N LEU A 24 2.51 -1.46 0.58
CA LEU A 24 1.42 -0.68 -0.03
C LEU A 24 0.05 -1.28 0.29
N LYS A 25 -0.08 -2.08 1.36
CA LYS A 25 -1.34 -2.76 1.70
C LYS A 25 -1.87 -3.59 0.53
N PHE A 26 -0.99 -4.23 -0.24
CA PHE A 26 -1.34 -5.04 -1.41
C PHE A 26 -2.11 -4.30 -2.50
N VAL A 27 -1.71 -3.06 -2.81
CA VAL A 27 -1.96 -2.45 -4.12
C VAL A 27 -0.66 -2.44 -4.95
N THR A 28 -0.78 -2.23 -6.25
CA THR A 28 0.41 -2.08 -7.11
C THR A 28 0.94 -0.65 -7.07
N PRO A 29 2.23 -0.42 -7.38
CA PRO A 29 2.79 0.93 -7.44
C PRO A 29 2.03 1.81 -8.43
N ALA A 30 1.64 1.27 -9.60
CA ALA A 30 0.84 2.00 -10.59
C ALA A 30 -0.55 2.40 -10.05
N GLN A 31 -1.22 1.53 -9.29
CA GLN A 31 -2.51 1.87 -8.67
C GLN A 31 -2.38 2.99 -7.65
N ARG A 32 -1.31 2.99 -6.86
CA ARG A 32 -1.02 4.09 -5.92
C ARG A 32 -0.73 5.39 -6.67
N HIS A 33 0.18 5.33 -7.65
CA HIS A 33 0.58 6.49 -8.44
C HIS A 33 -0.61 7.15 -9.15
N ASN A 34 -1.53 6.35 -9.70
CA ASN A 34 -2.69 6.85 -10.43
C ASN A 34 -3.87 7.22 -9.51
N GLY A 35 -3.69 7.27 -8.18
CA GLY A 35 -4.72 7.66 -7.22
C GLY A 35 -5.84 6.63 -6.99
N VAL A 36 -5.75 5.45 -7.60
CA VAL A 36 -6.80 4.40 -7.52
C VAL A 36 -6.73 3.61 -6.21
N ALA A 37 -5.60 3.66 -5.50
CA ALA A 37 -5.39 2.91 -4.27
C ALA A 37 -6.46 3.15 -3.19
N ALA A 38 -6.90 4.41 -3.01
CA ALA A 38 -7.89 4.76 -1.99
C ALA A 38 -9.21 4.01 -2.20
N ALA A 39 -9.73 4.01 -3.43
CA ALA A 39 -10.96 3.32 -3.78
C ALA A 39 -10.84 1.80 -3.57
N VAL A 40 -9.72 1.20 -3.98
CA VAL A 40 -9.46 -0.24 -3.80
C VAL A 40 -9.41 -0.62 -2.31
N LEU A 41 -8.76 0.20 -1.49
CA LEU A 41 -8.62 -0.07 -0.06
C LEU A 41 -9.94 0.14 0.70
N ALA A 42 -10.73 1.15 0.32
CA ALA A 42 -12.07 1.36 0.86
C ALA A 42 -12.99 0.17 0.57
N GLN A 43 -13.00 -0.33 -0.67
CA GLN A 43 -13.78 -1.53 -1.04
C GLN A 43 -13.31 -2.75 -0.23
N ARG A 44 -12.00 -2.92 -0.05
CA ARG A 44 -11.48 -4.05 0.73
C ARG A 44 -11.85 -3.98 2.20
N ALA A 45 -11.86 -2.78 2.79
CA ALA A 45 -12.33 -2.59 4.16
C ALA A 45 -13.81 -2.99 4.29
N ALA A 46 -14.67 -2.58 3.36
CA ALA A 46 -16.08 -2.96 3.34
C ALA A 46 -16.29 -4.48 3.25
N VAL A 47 -15.56 -5.17 2.36
CA VAL A 47 -15.64 -6.64 2.23
C VAL A 47 -15.23 -7.35 3.53
N TYR A 48 -14.18 -6.86 4.20
CA TYR A 48 -13.73 -7.43 5.48
C TYR A 48 -14.76 -7.23 6.58
N GLU A 49 -15.37 -6.05 6.63
CA GLU A 49 -16.39 -5.72 7.61
C GLU A 49 -17.66 -6.54 7.40
N GLU A 50 -18.11 -6.70 6.16
CA GLU A 50 -19.23 -7.57 5.83
C GLU A 50 -18.94 -9.03 6.22
N ALA A 51 -17.75 -9.54 5.92
CA ALA A 51 -17.35 -10.88 6.32
C ALA A 51 -17.30 -11.06 7.85
N ARG A 52 -16.94 -10.01 8.59
CA ARG A 52 -16.96 -10.00 10.06
C ARG A 52 -18.39 -10.04 10.59
N GLN A 53 -19.29 -9.23 10.02
CA GLN A 53 -20.70 -9.20 10.41
C GLN A 53 -21.40 -10.53 10.14
N ARG A 54 -21.07 -11.21 9.02
CA ARG A 54 -21.65 -12.52 8.68
C ARG A 54 -21.22 -13.63 9.65
N ASN A 55 -20.01 -13.56 10.22
CA ASN A 55 -19.47 -14.61 11.08
C ASN A 55 -18.63 -14.03 12.23
N PRO A 56 -19.25 -13.34 13.20
CA PRO A 56 -18.53 -12.61 14.24
C PRO A 56 -17.64 -13.52 15.11
N GLN A 57 -18.04 -14.78 15.34
CA GLN A 57 -17.29 -15.77 16.09
C GLN A 57 -15.92 -16.13 15.50
N ARG A 58 -15.68 -15.86 14.20
CA ARG A 58 -14.36 -16.05 13.57
C ARG A 58 -13.38 -14.90 13.85
N TRP A 59 -13.85 -13.83 14.47
CA TRP A 59 -13.10 -12.59 14.65
C TRP A 59 -12.96 -12.24 16.13
N PHE A 60 -11.76 -12.46 16.69
CA PHE A 60 -11.45 -12.05 18.06
C PHE A 60 -11.11 -10.55 18.18
N ARG A 61 -10.66 -9.93 17.07
CA ARG A 61 -10.26 -8.52 17.00
C ARG A 61 -11.00 -7.81 15.86
N SER A 62 -10.76 -6.51 15.74
CA SER A 62 -11.17 -5.73 14.57
C SER A 62 -10.62 -6.31 13.27
N THR A 63 -11.19 -5.87 12.15
CA THR A 63 -10.67 -6.18 10.82
C THR A 63 -9.25 -5.64 10.64
N ARG A 64 -8.55 -6.17 9.63
CA ARG A 64 -7.23 -5.69 9.24
C ARG A 64 -7.26 -4.19 8.89
N ASN A 65 -6.24 -3.44 9.33
CA ASN A 65 -6.07 -2.04 8.95
C ASN A 65 -5.64 -1.91 7.47
N TRP A 66 -6.55 -1.34 6.67
CA TRP A 66 -6.39 -1.05 5.25
C TRP A 66 -6.04 0.41 4.93
N GLU A 67 -5.86 1.27 5.94
CA GLU A 67 -5.40 2.65 5.77
C GLU A 67 -3.96 2.66 5.23
N LEU A 68 -3.77 3.41 4.15
CA LEU A 68 -2.47 3.64 3.54
C LEU A 68 -2.01 5.05 3.90
N LYS A 69 -0.78 5.20 4.39
CA LYS A 69 -0.20 6.51 4.66
C LYS A 69 0.01 7.28 3.36
N ASP A 70 -0.39 8.54 3.33
CA ASP A 70 -0.20 9.43 2.18
C ASP A 70 1.29 9.65 1.92
N GLU A 71 2.06 9.89 2.98
CA GLU A 71 3.49 10.21 2.91
C GLU A 71 4.33 9.19 3.68
N VAL A 72 5.51 8.88 3.13
CA VAL A 72 6.54 8.03 3.74
C VAL A 72 7.92 8.56 3.38
N TRP A 73 8.88 8.39 4.29
CA TRP A 73 10.25 8.87 4.13
C TRP A 73 11.20 7.70 3.91
N LEU A 74 12.12 7.81 2.94
CA LEU A 74 13.11 6.78 2.59
C LEU A 74 14.21 6.65 3.66
N ASN A 75 14.55 7.77 4.29
CA ASN A 75 15.29 7.86 5.53
C ASN A 75 14.52 8.84 6.43
N PRO A 76 13.62 8.36 7.31
CA PRO A 76 12.95 9.26 8.24
C PRO A 76 14.01 9.89 9.15
N GLU A 77 13.95 11.21 9.29
CA GLU A 77 14.72 11.89 10.33
C GLU A 77 14.26 11.38 11.70
N ARG A 78 15.16 11.36 12.68
CA ARG A 78 14.82 10.87 14.03
C ARG A 78 13.78 11.75 14.74
N MET A 79 13.56 12.97 14.23
CA MET A 79 12.59 13.95 14.73
C MET A 79 11.27 13.90 13.96
N GLN A 80 10.20 14.32 14.61
CA GLN A 80 8.87 14.37 14.00
C GLN A 80 8.82 15.48 12.94
N PRO A 81 8.08 15.30 11.83
CA PRO A 81 7.97 16.30 10.75
C PRO A 81 7.56 17.71 11.22
N GLU A 82 6.80 17.77 12.32
CA GLU A 82 6.30 19.02 12.90
C GLU A 82 7.38 19.83 13.61
N GLU A 83 8.42 19.16 14.11
CA GLU A 83 9.58 19.79 14.73
C GLU A 83 10.49 20.39 13.65
N LEU A 84 10.55 19.79 12.46
CA LEU A 84 11.37 20.28 11.35
C LEU A 84 10.80 21.56 10.70
N LYS A 85 9.47 21.72 10.67
CA LYS A 85 8.80 22.92 10.16
C LYS A 85 9.06 24.18 11.00
N GLN A 86 9.57 24.03 12.23
CA GLN A 86 9.88 25.17 13.12
C GLN A 86 11.25 25.79 12.84
N PHE A 87 12.11 25.13 12.05
CA PHE A 87 13.47 25.56 11.74
C PHE A 87 13.68 25.96 10.27
N ALA A 88 12.61 25.95 9.47
CA ALA A 88 12.58 26.42 8.08
C ALA A 88 11.97 27.83 8.02
#